data_AF-V5EXI8-F1
#
_entry.id   AF-V5EXI8-F1
#
_cell.length_a   1.000
_cell.length_b   1.000
_cell.length_c   1.000
_cell.angle_alpha   90.00
_cell.angle_beta   90.00
_cell.angle_gamma   90.00
#
_symmetry.space_group_name_H-M   'P 1'
#
loop_
_entity.id
_entity.type
_entity.pdbx_description
1 polymer ?
#
loop_
_entity_poly.entity_id
_entity_poly.type
_entity_poly.pdbx_seq_one_letter_code
_entity_poly.pdbx_strand_id
1 'polypeptide(L)'
;MATEPASIGKEEVSAPESAEAREAPAPALVDEDVEEEAEGDAWGFEESSSASEGDRAEFTPMAPLQEPEAPVRPAAVSTLESTPQPVAKEECTISRRSLDLVELAEGTLDSVLSKLQAGRSSGVEADNDDVEALAGTIFKIFEMHRALMPVAHGEALRDVPSLAMQFFNDCEYLARELSRLVADKGDRIATAWTSYEAEGAKRWSTKELAKLEQEAASTRGLGQRWFEAQMTAQSKILLDTLMEADGFARTFDDQRFARCERCIKQVVQTLQQLAKAWRPVLVASRFHAAIGRLVDLVFQKVLHDVLDLEDIGESESEKIASLVKTLGSLEVLFSVNGSEQQSAAPLWVPSWFKTSYLIEILTGSLVDIEFLAFEAGALVDYSRKELTGLIKALFADTSNRSKLLRRIESAPVEVLAH
;
A
#
# COMPACT_ATOMS: atom_id res chain seq x y z
N MET A 1 -0.67 -24.87 -18.01
CA MET A 1 -0.43 -23.46 -18.40
C MET A 1 1.05 -23.29 -18.61
N ALA A 2 1.46 -22.50 -19.61
CA ALA A 2 2.83 -22.01 -19.75
C ALA A 2 2.84 -20.51 -19.43
N THR A 3 3.99 -19.99 -19.01
CA THR A 3 4.15 -18.60 -18.53
C THR A 3 5.53 -18.09 -18.93
N GLU A 4 5.57 -16.85 -19.41
CA GLU A 4 6.76 -16.11 -19.83
C GLU A 4 6.71 -14.73 -19.13
N PRO A 5 7.83 -14.16 -18.66
CA PRO A 5 7.86 -12.85 -17.99
C PRO A 5 7.67 -11.71 -19.01
N ALA A 6 6.88 -10.69 -18.67
CA ALA A 6 6.52 -9.61 -19.60
C ALA A 6 6.27 -8.27 -18.89
N SER A 7 6.75 -7.16 -19.44
CA SER A 7 6.91 -5.89 -18.69
C SER A 7 5.68 -4.95 -18.67
N ILE A 8 5.54 -4.21 -17.55
CA ILE A 8 4.54 -3.15 -17.24
C ILE A 8 3.14 -3.68 -16.83
N GLY A 9 2.46 -3.03 -15.87
CA GLY A 9 1.07 -3.38 -15.48
C GLY A 9 0.55 -2.74 -14.19
N LYS A 10 0.07 -3.59 -13.26
CA LYS A 10 -0.31 -3.39 -11.84
C LYS A 10 -1.77 -3.21 -11.37
N GLU A 11 -2.23 -4.19 -10.56
CA GLU A 11 -3.10 -4.11 -9.35
C GLU A 11 -4.67 -4.22 -9.43
N GLU A 12 -5.56 -4.43 -8.42
CA GLU A 12 -5.57 -4.93 -7.01
C GLU A 12 -6.77 -4.60 -6.03
N VAL A 13 -7.96 -3.93 -6.17
CA VAL A 13 -8.75 -3.32 -4.99
C VAL A 13 -10.31 -3.62 -4.69
N SER A 14 -10.85 -4.76 -4.17
CA SER A 14 -12.31 -5.13 -4.20
C SER A 14 -13.40 -4.43 -3.38
N ALA A 15 -14.53 -4.18 -4.07
CA ALA A 15 -15.89 -4.58 -3.66
C ALA A 15 -16.10 -4.96 -2.16
N PRO A 16 -16.79 -4.12 -1.37
CA PRO A 16 -16.98 -4.35 0.07
C PRO A 16 -18.21 -5.20 0.43
N GLU A 17 -18.18 -5.74 1.66
CA GLU A 17 -19.32 -5.88 2.59
C GLU A 17 -20.45 -6.91 2.33
N SER A 18 -21.21 -7.38 3.35
CA SER A 18 -21.23 -7.12 4.82
C SER A 18 -21.96 -8.25 5.61
N ALA A 19 -22.05 -8.10 6.95
CA ALA A 19 -23.28 -8.28 7.78
C ALA A 19 -23.31 -9.34 8.93
N GLU A 20 -23.42 -8.80 10.15
CA GLU A 20 -24.38 -9.13 11.25
C GLU A 20 -24.23 -10.31 12.24
N ALA A 21 -23.74 -9.96 13.45
CA ALA A 21 -24.48 -9.88 14.74
C ALA A 21 -25.03 -11.13 15.50
N ARG A 22 -24.87 -11.15 16.85
CA ARG A 22 -25.97 -10.96 17.85
C ARG A 22 -25.62 -11.12 19.35
N GLU A 23 -26.37 -10.34 20.16
CA GLU A 23 -26.91 -10.59 21.52
C GLU A 23 -25.98 -10.73 22.77
N ALA A 24 -26.57 -10.42 23.94
CA ALA A 24 -25.99 -10.41 25.30
C ALA A 24 -27.02 -11.04 26.30
N PRO A 25 -26.67 -11.34 27.57
CA PRO A 25 -26.96 -10.36 28.65
C PRO A 25 -26.02 -10.41 29.89
N ALA A 26 -26.32 -9.57 30.90
CA ALA A 26 -25.71 -9.49 32.25
C ALA A 26 -26.75 -9.99 33.34
N PRO A 27 -26.65 -9.76 34.68
CA PRO A 27 -25.62 -9.09 35.52
C PRO A 27 -25.30 -9.77 36.90
N ALA A 28 -24.42 -9.16 37.70
CA ALA A 28 -24.34 -9.27 39.18
C ALA A 28 -23.57 -8.08 39.82
N LEU A 29 -23.61 -7.92 41.15
CA LEU A 29 -23.12 -6.78 41.96
C LEU A 29 -21.98 -7.17 42.93
N VAL A 30 -21.24 -6.19 43.49
CA VAL A 30 -21.09 -5.87 44.94
C VAL A 30 -19.87 -4.95 45.21
N ASP A 31 -20.18 -3.68 45.53
CA ASP A 31 -19.78 -2.80 46.66
C ASP A 31 -18.34 -2.69 47.27
N GLU A 32 -18.06 -1.42 47.66
CA GLU A 32 -17.36 -0.89 48.87
C GLU A 32 -15.83 -0.58 48.95
N ASP A 33 -15.58 0.66 49.41
CA ASP A 33 -14.49 1.30 50.21
C ASP A 33 -12.99 1.31 49.76
N VAL A 34 -12.18 2.39 49.82
CA VAL A 34 -12.08 3.75 50.46
C VAL A 34 -10.83 3.87 51.38
N GLU A 35 -10.24 5.08 51.47
CA GLU A 35 -9.12 5.53 52.34
C GLU A 35 -7.71 4.93 52.13
N GLU A 36 -6.60 5.57 52.54
CA GLU A 36 -6.13 6.97 52.38
C GLU A 36 -4.61 7.08 52.72
N GLU A 37 -4.01 8.27 52.52
CA GLU A 37 -2.88 8.88 53.28
C GLU A 37 -1.50 8.16 53.42
N ALA A 38 -0.44 8.88 53.00
CA ALA A 38 0.77 9.24 53.79
C ALA A 38 1.71 8.12 54.38
N GLU A 39 2.97 8.36 54.77
CA GLU A 39 4.01 9.38 54.47
C GLU A 39 5.39 8.81 54.88
N GLY A 40 6.50 9.45 54.49
CA GLY A 40 7.59 9.70 55.43
C GLY A 40 8.90 8.90 55.37
N ASP A 41 9.97 9.64 55.71
CA ASP A 41 11.18 9.23 56.43
C ASP A 41 12.11 8.16 55.86
N ALA A 42 12.79 8.61 54.81
CA ALA A 42 14.20 8.32 54.55
C ALA A 42 15.08 8.30 55.83
N TRP A 43 15.89 7.26 55.97
CA TRP A 43 17.09 7.24 56.81
C TRP A 43 18.23 6.58 56.06
N GLY A 44 19.37 7.24 56.00
CA GLY A 44 20.62 6.65 55.52
C GLY A 44 21.78 7.08 56.42
N PHE A 45 22.77 6.20 56.59
CA PHE A 45 24.18 6.56 56.61
C PHE A 45 25.09 5.32 56.44
N GLU A 46 26.24 5.60 55.85
CA GLU A 46 27.49 4.83 55.72
C GLU A 46 28.00 4.24 57.06
N GLU A 47 28.95 3.29 57.15
CA GLU A 47 29.62 2.36 56.21
C GLU A 47 30.49 1.41 57.07
N SER A 48 30.69 0.13 56.71
CA SER A 48 31.92 -0.63 57.09
C SER A 48 32.07 -2.02 56.43
N SER A 49 32.98 -2.09 55.45
CA SER A 49 33.93 -3.19 55.14
C SER A 49 33.73 -4.58 55.79
N SER A 50 33.54 -5.63 54.97
CA SER A 50 34.69 -6.37 54.39
C SER A 50 34.26 -7.39 53.31
N ALA A 51 35.20 -7.84 52.48
CA ALA A 51 34.93 -8.53 51.22
C ALA A 51 34.84 -10.07 51.27
N SER A 52 34.13 -10.64 50.30
CA SER A 52 34.44 -11.93 49.68
C SER A 52 34.10 -11.88 48.19
N GLU A 53 34.99 -12.37 47.33
CA GLU A 53 34.89 -12.25 45.86
C GLU A 53 33.96 -13.32 45.24
N GLY A 54 33.23 -12.96 44.18
CA GLY A 54 32.42 -13.89 43.39
C GLY A 54 31.73 -13.21 42.20
N ASP A 55 31.95 -13.75 41.00
CA ASP A 55 31.31 -13.43 39.70
C ASP A 55 30.90 -11.98 39.40
N ARG A 56 31.84 -11.25 38.77
CA ARG A 56 31.58 -9.99 38.06
C ARG A 56 31.58 -10.24 36.54
N ALA A 57 30.43 -10.59 35.99
CA ALA A 57 30.22 -10.58 34.53
C ALA A 57 30.02 -9.13 34.05
N GLU A 58 30.77 -8.71 33.03
CA GLU A 58 30.86 -7.30 32.66
C GLU A 58 29.75 -6.87 31.69
N PHE A 59 28.98 -5.85 32.07
CA PHE A 59 28.16 -5.08 31.13
C PHE A 59 29.08 -4.28 30.20
N THR A 60 29.04 -4.57 28.90
CA THR A 60 29.74 -3.78 27.88
C THR A 60 29.06 -2.42 27.69
N PRO A 61 29.74 -1.28 27.94
CA PRO A 61 29.15 0.04 27.72
C PRO A 61 28.93 0.31 26.21
N MET A 62 27.83 0.98 25.88
CA MET A 62 27.63 1.54 24.54
C MET A 62 28.62 2.68 24.27
N ALA A 63 29.06 2.82 23.01
CA ALA A 63 29.96 3.88 22.62
C ALA A 63 29.25 5.26 22.61
N PRO A 64 29.90 6.35 23.06
CA PRO A 64 29.28 7.67 23.05
C PRO A 64 29.04 8.21 21.64
N LEU A 65 27.93 8.93 21.46
CA LEU A 65 27.69 9.81 20.32
C LEU A 65 28.73 10.95 20.31
N GLN A 66 29.16 11.37 19.12
CA GLN A 66 30.07 12.53 18.96
C GLN A 66 29.28 13.80 18.63
N GLU A 67 29.56 14.87 19.37
CA GLU A 67 29.04 16.22 19.13
C GLU A 67 30.12 17.13 18.47
N PRO A 68 29.75 18.31 17.93
CA PRO A 68 30.15 18.66 16.57
C PRO A 68 31.44 19.47 16.41
N GLU A 69 32.07 19.31 15.24
CA GLU A 69 33.16 20.15 14.73
C GLU A 69 32.64 21.20 13.73
N ALA A 70 33.25 22.40 13.70
CA ALA A 70 32.82 23.52 12.86
C ALA A 70 34.01 24.43 12.45
N PRO A 71 33.88 25.26 11.40
CA PRO A 71 33.15 25.03 10.14
C PRO A 71 34.05 25.25 8.90
N VAL A 72 33.99 24.35 7.92
CA VAL A 72 34.76 24.48 6.67
C VAL A 72 34.07 25.44 5.69
N ARG A 73 34.85 26.35 5.08
CA ARG A 73 34.34 27.35 4.11
C ARG A 73 34.01 26.71 2.75
N PRO A 74 33.03 27.24 2.00
CA PRO A 74 32.40 26.53 0.90
C PRO A 74 33.34 26.33 -0.31
N ALA A 75 33.44 25.08 -0.76
CA ALA A 75 33.88 24.75 -2.11
C ALA A 75 32.77 25.06 -3.14
N ALA A 76 33.14 25.24 -4.41
CA ALA A 76 32.22 25.75 -5.43
C ALA A 76 31.07 24.79 -5.77
N VAL A 77 29.92 25.36 -6.12
CA VAL A 77 28.77 24.62 -6.63
C VAL A 77 29.11 23.97 -7.97
N SER A 78 29.34 22.65 -7.95
CA SER A 78 29.31 21.84 -9.16
C SER A 78 27.85 21.58 -9.51
N THR A 79 27.39 22.13 -10.64
CA THR A 79 26.05 21.86 -11.17
C THR A 79 25.93 20.38 -11.52
N LEU A 80 25.11 19.65 -10.77
CA LEU A 80 24.72 18.28 -11.11
C LEU A 80 23.86 18.30 -12.38
N GLU A 81 24.48 18.04 -13.53
CA GLU A 81 23.76 17.79 -14.78
C GLU A 81 22.94 16.51 -14.63
N SER A 82 21.63 16.67 -14.41
CA SER A 82 20.68 15.56 -14.29
C SER A 82 20.50 14.87 -15.65
N THR A 83 21.43 13.98 -15.98
CA THR A 83 21.32 13.06 -17.10
C THR A 83 20.08 12.18 -16.87
N PRO A 84 19.08 12.18 -17.77
CA PRO A 84 17.88 11.39 -17.57
C PRO A 84 18.25 9.91 -17.65
N GLN A 85 18.23 9.21 -16.51
CA GLN A 85 18.43 7.76 -16.48
C GLN A 85 17.33 7.10 -17.33
N PRO A 86 17.68 6.10 -18.17
CA PRO A 86 16.68 5.39 -18.96
C PRO A 86 15.71 4.67 -18.01
N VAL A 87 14.41 4.97 -18.14
CA VAL A 87 13.37 4.36 -17.30
C VAL A 87 13.47 2.84 -17.40
N ALA A 88 13.76 2.19 -16.28
CA ALA A 88 13.89 0.75 -16.21
C ALA A 88 12.57 0.09 -16.61
N LYS A 89 12.62 -0.88 -17.53
CA LYS A 89 11.45 -1.66 -17.93
C LYS A 89 11.11 -2.64 -16.81
N GLU A 90 10.18 -2.26 -15.95
CA GLU A 90 9.81 -3.07 -14.79
C GLU A 90 9.01 -4.33 -15.23
N GLU A 91 9.42 -5.54 -14.83
CA GLU A 91 8.84 -6.80 -15.32
C GLU A 91 7.61 -7.28 -14.51
N CYS A 92 6.61 -7.86 -15.19
CA CYS A 92 5.33 -8.32 -14.64
C CYS A 92 5.01 -9.75 -15.13
N THR A 93 3.92 -10.33 -14.63
CA THR A 93 3.36 -11.58 -15.16
C THR A 93 2.07 -11.33 -15.95
N ILE A 94 2.04 -11.83 -17.18
CA ILE A 94 0.91 -11.82 -18.13
C ILE A 94 0.56 -13.29 -18.44
N SER A 95 -0.71 -13.62 -18.70
CA SER A 95 -1.09 -14.99 -19.07
C SER A 95 -0.84 -15.27 -20.56
N ARG A 96 -0.38 -16.49 -20.89
CA ARG A 96 -0.15 -16.91 -22.28
C ARG A 96 -1.39 -16.73 -23.16
N ARG A 97 -2.60 -16.90 -22.60
CA ARG A 97 -3.88 -16.66 -23.29
C ARG A 97 -4.03 -15.23 -23.80
N SER A 98 -3.50 -14.23 -23.09
CA SER A 98 -3.52 -12.83 -23.53
C SER A 98 -2.58 -12.59 -24.70
N LEU A 99 -1.41 -13.26 -24.70
CA LEU A 99 -0.49 -13.26 -25.85
C LEU A 99 -1.17 -13.91 -27.07
N ASP A 100 -1.75 -15.11 -26.90
CA ASP A 100 -2.46 -15.85 -27.95
C ASP A 100 -3.65 -15.05 -28.54
N LEU A 101 -4.34 -14.24 -27.72
CA LEU A 101 -5.43 -13.35 -28.15
C LEU A 101 -4.93 -12.14 -28.96
N VAL A 102 -3.77 -11.58 -28.61
CA VAL A 102 -3.12 -10.52 -29.40
C VAL A 102 -2.60 -11.07 -30.72
N GLU A 103 -1.96 -12.25 -30.71
CA GLU A 103 -1.53 -12.94 -31.93
C GLU A 103 -2.71 -13.21 -32.89
N LEU A 104 -3.86 -13.66 -32.36
CA LEU A 104 -5.09 -13.85 -33.12
C LEU A 104 -5.65 -12.54 -33.70
N ALA A 105 -5.72 -11.47 -32.90
CA ALA A 105 -6.20 -10.17 -33.36
C ALA A 105 -5.25 -9.56 -34.43
N GLU A 106 -3.94 -9.68 -34.24
CA GLU A 106 -2.92 -9.19 -35.16
C GLU A 106 -2.97 -9.94 -36.50
N GLY A 107 -3.05 -11.28 -36.48
CA GLY A 107 -3.21 -12.10 -37.69
C GLY A 107 -4.56 -11.87 -38.41
N THR A 108 -5.62 -11.51 -37.67
CA THR A 108 -6.91 -11.13 -38.28
C THR A 108 -6.80 -9.80 -39.03
N LEU A 109 -6.13 -8.80 -38.45
CA LEU A 109 -5.85 -7.51 -39.11
C LEU A 109 -4.99 -7.68 -40.37
N ASP A 110 -3.93 -8.51 -40.31
CA ASP A 110 -3.09 -8.78 -41.48
C ASP A 110 -3.85 -9.58 -42.57
N SER A 111 -4.82 -10.41 -42.19
CA SER A 111 -5.70 -11.12 -43.13
C SER A 111 -6.65 -10.16 -43.86
N VAL A 112 -7.23 -9.17 -43.15
CA VAL A 112 -8.01 -8.07 -43.77
C VAL A 112 -7.15 -7.27 -44.73
N LEU A 113 -5.96 -6.84 -44.29
CA LEU A 113 -5.04 -6.06 -45.12
C LEU A 113 -4.61 -6.83 -46.38
N SER A 114 -4.33 -8.13 -46.25
CA SER A 114 -3.95 -9.00 -47.36
C SER A 114 -5.08 -9.21 -48.37
N LYS A 115 -6.33 -9.41 -47.91
CA LYS A 115 -7.52 -9.50 -48.78
C LYS A 115 -7.74 -8.22 -49.59
N LEU A 116 -7.65 -7.05 -48.94
CA LEU A 116 -7.77 -5.74 -49.63
C LEU A 116 -6.67 -5.55 -50.68
N GLN A 117 -5.43 -5.94 -50.38
CA GLN A 117 -4.32 -5.85 -51.34
C GLN A 117 -4.44 -6.87 -52.49
N ALA A 118 -5.02 -8.04 -52.26
CA ALA A 118 -5.26 -9.06 -53.27
C ALA A 118 -6.41 -8.69 -54.23
N GLY A 119 -7.50 -8.10 -53.74
CA GLY A 119 -8.58 -7.59 -54.60
C GLY A 119 -8.06 -6.57 -55.61
N ARG A 120 -7.20 -5.64 -55.14
CA ARG A 120 -6.53 -4.64 -55.99
C ARG A 120 -5.65 -5.25 -57.09
N SER A 121 -5.00 -6.40 -56.86
CA SER A 121 -4.10 -7.02 -57.84
C SER A 121 -4.79 -8.01 -58.78
N SER A 122 -5.90 -8.62 -58.35
CA SER A 122 -6.65 -9.59 -59.17
C SER A 122 -7.63 -8.94 -60.15
N GLY A 123 -8.12 -7.73 -59.87
CA GLY A 123 -9.17 -7.07 -60.69
C GLY A 123 -10.52 -7.78 -60.70
N VAL A 124 -10.67 -8.82 -59.87
CA VAL A 124 -11.92 -9.49 -59.52
C VAL A 124 -12.45 -8.79 -58.27
N GLU A 125 -13.76 -8.61 -58.18
CA GLU A 125 -14.42 -8.21 -56.93
C GLU A 125 -14.08 -9.27 -55.86
N ALA A 126 -13.19 -8.92 -54.94
CA ALA A 126 -12.98 -9.71 -53.74
C ALA A 126 -14.29 -9.67 -52.95
N ASP A 127 -14.74 -10.83 -52.45
CA ASP A 127 -16.02 -10.98 -51.75
C ASP A 127 -16.09 -9.97 -50.59
N ASN A 128 -16.80 -8.85 -50.81
CA ASN A 128 -16.64 -7.64 -50.01
C ASN A 128 -17.26 -7.83 -48.63
N ASP A 129 -18.40 -8.54 -48.60
CA ASP A 129 -19.07 -9.05 -47.41
C ASP A 129 -18.10 -9.87 -46.54
N ASP A 130 -17.22 -10.67 -47.15
CA ASP A 130 -16.23 -11.52 -46.48
C ASP A 130 -15.07 -10.70 -45.85
N VAL A 131 -14.72 -9.55 -46.45
CA VAL A 131 -13.73 -8.60 -45.89
C VAL A 131 -14.34 -7.73 -44.81
N GLU A 132 -15.56 -7.20 -45.03
CA GLU A 132 -16.32 -6.48 -44.01
C GLU A 132 -16.64 -7.34 -42.79
N ALA A 133 -17.05 -8.60 -42.98
CA ALA A 133 -17.33 -9.52 -41.89
C ALA A 133 -16.08 -9.79 -41.06
N LEU A 134 -14.93 -10.03 -41.70
CA LEU A 134 -13.67 -10.26 -41.02
C LEU A 134 -13.25 -9.02 -40.20
N ALA A 135 -13.25 -7.83 -40.81
CA ALA A 135 -12.99 -6.57 -40.11
C ALA A 135 -13.96 -6.36 -38.93
N GLY A 136 -15.26 -6.60 -39.14
CA GLY A 136 -16.33 -6.56 -38.15
C GLY A 136 -16.35 -7.72 -37.13
N THR A 137 -15.30 -8.55 -37.07
CA THR A 137 -15.11 -9.56 -36.01
C THR A 137 -13.96 -9.24 -35.06
N ILE A 138 -13.02 -8.34 -35.40
CA ILE A 138 -11.81 -8.10 -34.60
C ILE A 138 -12.17 -7.64 -33.17
N PHE A 139 -13.13 -6.73 -33.00
CA PHE A 139 -13.57 -6.28 -31.67
C PHE A 139 -14.16 -7.42 -30.83
N LYS A 140 -14.76 -8.46 -31.47
CA LYS A 140 -15.44 -9.57 -30.78
C LYS A 140 -14.45 -10.45 -30.01
N ILE A 141 -13.18 -10.48 -30.40
CA ILE A 141 -12.11 -11.19 -29.69
C ILE A 141 -11.98 -10.62 -28.26
N PHE A 142 -11.97 -9.30 -28.13
CA PHE A 142 -11.84 -8.59 -26.86
C PHE A 142 -13.16 -8.51 -26.08
N GLU A 143 -14.28 -8.29 -26.78
CA GLU A 143 -15.64 -8.34 -26.21
C GLU A 143 -15.92 -9.71 -25.57
N MET A 144 -15.57 -10.81 -26.26
CA MET A 144 -15.75 -12.17 -25.75
C MET A 144 -14.79 -12.50 -24.59
N HIS A 145 -13.54 -12.03 -24.61
CA HIS A 145 -12.66 -12.13 -23.44
C HIS A 145 -13.27 -11.42 -22.22
N ARG A 146 -13.74 -10.18 -22.39
CA ARG A 146 -14.43 -9.38 -21.37
C ARG A 146 -15.69 -10.04 -20.81
N ALA A 147 -16.45 -10.74 -21.66
CA ALA A 147 -17.66 -11.42 -21.26
C ALA A 147 -17.39 -12.77 -20.55
N LEU A 148 -16.43 -13.56 -21.04
CA LEU A 148 -16.21 -14.92 -20.56
C LEU A 148 -15.29 -15.01 -19.33
N MET A 149 -14.21 -14.22 -19.26
CA MET A 149 -13.23 -14.37 -18.17
C MET A 149 -13.84 -14.15 -16.77
N PRO A 150 -14.64 -13.10 -16.50
CA PRO A 150 -15.26 -12.88 -15.20
C PRO A 150 -16.32 -13.94 -14.83
N VAL A 151 -16.93 -14.60 -15.83
CA VAL A 151 -17.97 -15.61 -15.62
C VAL A 151 -17.37 -17.00 -15.40
N ALA A 152 -16.36 -17.38 -16.19
CA ALA A 152 -15.72 -18.69 -16.13
C ALA A 152 -14.69 -18.82 -15.00
N HIS A 153 -14.10 -17.71 -14.55
CA HIS A 153 -13.02 -17.70 -13.55
C HIS A 153 -13.28 -16.76 -12.36
N GLY A 154 -14.44 -16.11 -12.27
CA GLY A 154 -14.73 -15.05 -11.28
C GLY A 154 -14.61 -15.45 -9.81
N GLU A 155 -14.67 -16.74 -9.48
CA GLU A 155 -14.39 -17.28 -8.13
C GLU A 155 -12.88 -17.24 -7.85
N ALA A 156 -12.09 -17.95 -8.66
CA ALA A 156 -10.64 -17.92 -8.58
C ALA A 156 -10.03 -16.50 -8.69
N LEU A 157 -10.67 -15.59 -9.42
CA LEU A 157 -10.25 -14.18 -9.53
C LEU A 157 -10.58 -13.32 -8.31
N ARG A 158 -11.45 -13.74 -7.38
CA ARG A 158 -11.66 -13.07 -6.08
C ARG A 158 -10.81 -13.71 -4.99
N ASP A 159 -10.76 -15.04 -5.02
CA ASP A 159 -10.31 -15.83 -3.88
C ASP A 159 -8.80 -16.12 -3.93
N VAL A 160 -8.16 -15.97 -5.10
CA VAL A 160 -6.70 -16.13 -5.28
C VAL A 160 -6.07 -14.79 -5.71
N PRO A 161 -5.41 -14.06 -4.80
CA PRO A 161 -4.93 -12.70 -5.09
C PRO A 161 -4.03 -12.61 -6.33
N SER A 162 -3.06 -13.52 -6.49
CA SER A 162 -2.14 -13.52 -7.63
C SER A 162 -2.86 -13.66 -8.99
N LEU A 163 -4.04 -14.27 -9.05
CA LEU A 163 -4.82 -14.41 -10.29
C LEU A 163 -5.61 -13.13 -10.62
N ALA A 164 -6.16 -12.43 -9.63
CA ALA A 164 -6.78 -11.12 -9.82
C ALA A 164 -5.79 -10.12 -10.46
N MET A 165 -4.53 -10.20 -10.04
CA MET A 165 -3.46 -9.28 -10.43
C MET A 165 -2.88 -9.61 -11.80
N GLN A 166 -2.76 -10.91 -12.11
CA GLN A 166 -2.47 -11.35 -13.47
C GLN A 166 -3.61 -10.94 -14.41
N PHE A 167 -4.87 -11.01 -13.96
CA PHE A 167 -6.01 -10.58 -14.77
C PHE A 167 -6.09 -9.06 -14.98
N PHE A 168 -5.66 -8.24 -14.02
CA PHE A 168 -5.42 -6.82 -14.28
C PHE A 168 -4.35 -6.62 -15.34
N ASN A 169 -3.17 -7.25 -15.18
CA ASN A 169 -2.05 -7.10 -16.10
C ASN A 169 -2.46 -7.53 -17.52
N ASP A 170 -3.19 -8.65 -17.63
CA ASP A 170 -3.82 -9.15 -18.86
C ASP A 170 -4.71 -8.10 -19.51
N CYS A 171 -5.61 -7.46 -18.74
CA CYS A 171 -6.52 -6.45 -19.26
C CYS A 171 -5.79 -5.15 -19.70
N GLU A 172 -4.79 -4.69 -18.96
CA GLU A 172 -3.95 -3.55 -19.38
C GLU A 172 -3.13 -3.87 -20.63
N TYR A 173 -2.54 -5.07 -20.69
CA TYR A 173 -1.80 -5.55 -21.84
C TYR A 173 -2.69 -5.64 -23.08
N LEU A 174 -3.83 -6.33 -23.00
CA LEU A 174 -4.79 -6.45 -24.10
C LEU A 174 -5.28 -5.08 -24.57
N ALA A 175 -5.55 -4.14 -23.65
CA ALA A 175 -5.93 -2.78 -24.00
C ALA A 175 -4.78 -1.99 -24.68
N ARG A 176 -3.54 -2.14 -24.19
CA ARG A 176 -2.35 -1.49 -24.77
C ARG A 176 -2.02 -2.03 -26.17
N GLU A 177 -2.03 -3.34 -26.34
CA GLU A 177 -1.73 -3.97 -27.62
C GLU A 177 -2.85 -3.74 -28.63
N LEU A 178 -4.13 -3.70 -28.23
CA LEU A 178 -5.21 -3.28 -29.11
C LEU A 178 -5.04 -1.82 -29.58
N SER A 179 -4.66 -0.90 -28.70
CA SER A 179 -4.30 0.48 -29.10
C SER A 179 -3.07 0.53 -30.02
N ARG A 180 -2.04 -0.32 -29.80
CA ARG A 180 -0.90 -0.45 -30.73
C ARG A 180 -1.35 -0.92 -32.11
N LEU A 181 -2.20 -1.94 -32.17
CA LEU A 181 -2.70 -2.53 -33.41
C LEU A 181 -3.58 -1.55 -34.21
N VAL A 182 -4.43 -0.78 -33.51
CA VAL A 182 -5.18 0.33 -34.12
C VAL A 182 -4.24 1.38 -34.71
N ALA A 183 -3.20 1.79 -33.97
CA ALA A 183 -2.25 2.80 -34.44
C ALA A 183 -1.35 2.35 -35.59
N ASP A 184 -0.86 1.09 -35.59
CA ASP A 184 -0.03 0.56 -36.69
C ASP A 184 -0.87 0.22 -37.93
N LYS A 185 -1.98 -0.52 -37.76
CA LYS A 185 -2.70 -1.15 -38.88
C LYS A 185 -3.95 -0.38 -39.32
N GLY A 186 -4.48 0.53 -38.50
CA GLY A 186 -5.70 1.28 -38.78
C GLY A 186 -5.63 2.11 -40.05
N ASP A 187 -4.62 3.00 -40.17
CA ASP A 187 -4.42 3.84 -41.36
C ASP A 187 -3.99 3.04 -42.60
N ARG A 188 -3.25 1.94 -42.39
CA ARG A 188 -2.84 1.02 -43.47
C ARG A 188 -4.05 0.32 -44.09
N ILE A 189 -4.99 -0.14 -43.26
CA ILE A 189 -6.26 -0.73 -43.70
C ILE A 189 -7.15 0.35 -44.32
N ALA A 190 -7.27 1.54 -43.73
CA ALA A 190 -8.05 2.64 -44.31
C ALA A 190 -7.56 3.04 -45.72
N THR A 191 -6.24 3.11 -45.91
CA THR A 191 -5.60 3.42 -47.20
C THR A 191 -5.80 2.31 -48.23
N ALA A 192 -5.68 1.04 -47.80
CA ALA A 192 -5.95 -0.12 -48.64
C ALA A 192 -7.42 -0.16 -49.08
N TRP A 193 -8.35 0.09 -48.16
CA TRP A 193 -9.79 0.14 -48.43
C TRP A 193 -10.15 1.31 -49.36
N THR A 194 -9.56 2.49 -49.17
CA THR A 194 -9.75 3.66 -50.06
C THR A 194 -9.33 3.36 -51.51
N SER A 195 -8.42 2.40 -51.72
CA SER A 195 -8.00 1.94 -53.04
C SER A 195 -8.98 0.95 -53.70
N TYR A 196 -10.05 0.56 -53.00
CA TYR A 196 -11.07 -0.40 -53.42
C TYR A 196 -12.47 0.24 -53.40
N GLU A 197 -12.87 0.80 -52.25
CA GLU A 197 -14.19 1.36 -52.00
C GLU A 197 -14.15 2.49 -50.96
N ALA A 198 -14.66 3.67 -51.31
CA ALA A 198 -14.64 4.85 -50.44
C ALA A 198 -15.62 4.76 -49.26
N GLU A 199 -16.75 4.05 -49.40
CA GLU A 199 -17.74 3.91 -48.31
C GLU A 199 -17.26 2.93 -47.24
N GLY A 200 -16.71 1.78 -47.63
CA GLY A 200 -16.06 0.83 -46.71
C GLY A 200 -14.87 1.46 -45.97
N ALA A 201 -14.03 2.26 -46.66
CA ALA A 201 -12.96 3.02 -46.03
C ALA A 201 -13.47 4.01 -44.97
N LYS A 202 -14.53 4.77 -45.30
CA LYS A 202 -15.19 5.70 -44.37
C LYS A 202 -15.78 4.95 -43.18
N ARG A 203 -16.41 3.80 -43.38
CA ARG A 203 -16.97 2.96 -42.30
C ARG A 203 -15.88 2.44 -41.38
N TRP A 204 -14.79 1.90 -41.93
CA TRP A 204 -13.64 1.45 -41.15
C TRP A 204 -13.13 2.55 -40.22
N SER A 205 -12.81 3.73 -40.77
CA SER A 205 -12.27 4.85 -39.99
C SER A 205 -13.26 5.50 -39.02
N THR A 206 -14.56 5.55 -39.32
CA THR A 206 -15.54 6.26 -38.47
C THR A 206 -16.32 5.39 -37.49
N LYS A 207 -16.31 4.06 -37.67
CA LYS A 207 -17.11 3.12 -36.87
C LYS A 207 -16.29 1.97 -36.31
N GLU A 208 -15.55 1.25 -37.15
CA GLU A 208 -14.87 0.04 -36.70
C GLU A 208 -13.60 0.38 -35.87
N LEU A 209 -12.80 1.37 -36.28
CA LEU A 209 -11.67 1.88 -35.46
C LEU A 209 -12.14 2.42 -34.11
N ALA A 210 -13.14 3.31 -34.11
CA ALA A 210 -13.73 3.87 -32.89
C ALA A 210 -14.27 2.77 -31.94
N LYS A 211 -14.76 1.64 -32.49
CA LYS A 211 -15.18 0.49 -31.67
C LYS A 211 -13.98 -0.29 -31.11
N LEU A 212 -12.88 -0.43 -31.84
CA LEU A 212 -11.65 -1.05 -31.32
C LEU A 212 -11.04 -0.20 -30.19
N GLU A 213 -11.04 1.13 -30.31
CA GLU A 213 -10.68 2.05 -29.22
C GLU A 213 -11.62 1.92 -28.02
N GLN A 214 -12.93 1.81 -28.26
CA GLN A 214 -13.92 1.57 -27.21
C GLN A 214 -13.69 0.24 -26.49
N GLU A 215 -13.38 -0.86 -27.18
CA GLU A 215 -13.06 -2.13 -26.52
C GLU A 215 -11.71 -2.08 -25.79
N ALA A 216 -10.71 -1.34 -26.27
CA ALA A 216 -9.46 -1.11 -25.52
C ALA A 216 -9.74 -0.39 -24.19
N ALA A 217 -10.51 0.71 -24.23
CA ALA A 217 -10.95 1.42 -23.03
C ALA A 217 -11.82 0.55 -22.12
N SER A 218 -12.70 -0.29 -22.68
CA SER A 218 -13.60 -1.17 -21.93
C SER A 218 -12.92 -2.43 -21.38
N THR A 219 -11.77 -2.82 -21.94
CA THR A 219 -10.89 -3.88 -21.44
C THR A 219 -10.04 -3.33 -20.29
N ARG A 220 -9.41 -2.17 -20.48
CA ARG A 220 -8.79 -1.41 -19.39
C ARG A 220 -9.76 -1.15 -18.25
N GLY A 221 -11.00 -0.75 -18.54
CA GLY A 221 -12.05 -0.56 -17.53
C GLY A 221 -12.59 -1.85 -16.91
N LEU A 222 -12.36 -3.04 -17.50
CA LEU A 222 -12.57 -4.31 -16.80
C LEU A 222 -11.37 -4.60 -15.90
N GLY A 223 -10.15 -4.50 -16.43
CA GLY A 223 -8.90 -4.60 -15.69
C GLY A 223 -8.94 -3.72 -14.44
N GLN A 224 -9.14 -2.42 -14.59
CA GLN A 224 -9.25 -1.43 -13.53
C GLN A 224 -10.46 -1.65 -12.58
N ARG A 225 -11.48 -2.41 -12.97
CA ARG A 225 -12.51 -2.88 -12.01
C ARG A 225 -12.13 -4.16 -11.28
N TRP A 226 -11.07 -4.85 -11.72
CA TRP A 226 -10.28 -5.74 -10.87
C TRP A 226 -9.06 -5.04 -10.22
N PHE A 227 -8.63 -3.86 -10.71
CA PHE A 227 -8.00 -2.79 -9.90
C PHE A 227 -8.94 -2.27 -8.84
N GLU A 228 -10.25 -2.50 -8.93
CA GLU A 228 -11.12 -2.39 -7.78
C GLU A 228 -11.83 -3.76 -7.47
N ALA A 229 -11.08 -4.89 -7.55
CA ALA A 229 -11.48 -6.27 -7.15
C ALA A 229 -10.52 -7.15 -6.25
N GLN A 230 -9.39 -6.71 -5.65
CA GLN A 230 -8.75 -7.41 -4.47
C GLN A 230 -8.69 -6.71 -3.08
N MET A 231 -8.13 -5.51 -2.92
CA MET A 231 -7.85 -4.83 -1.65
C MET A 231 -8.96 -4.07 -0.95
N THR A 232 -10.06 -3.58 -1.51
CA THR A 232 -11.11 -3.10 -0.58
C THR A 232 -11.70 -4.29 0.20
N ALA A 233 -11.54 -5.54 -0.31
CA ALA A 233 -11.67 -6.76 0.47
C ALA A 233 -10.42 -7.10 1.33
N GLN A 234 -9.17 -6.83 0.90
CA GLN A 234 -8.01 -7.00 1.80
C GLN A 234 -8.01 -5.97 2.95
N SER A 235 -8.19 -4.69 2.66
CA SER A 235 -8.59 -3.61 3.57
C SER A 235 -9.72 -4.05 4.49
N LYS A 236 -10.81 -4.63 3.97
CA LYS A 236 -11.87 -5.18 4.82
C LYS A 236 -11.35 -6.29 5.73
N ILE A 237 -10.62 -7.29 5.22
CA ILE A 237 -10.03 -8.38 6.01
C ILE A 237 -9.09 -7.84 7.11
N LEU A 238 -8.27 -6.83 6.79
CA LEU A 238 -7.31 -6.20 7.70
C LEU A 238 -8.04 -5.35 8.76
N LEU A 239 -9.05 -4.56 8.36
CA LEU A 239 -9.87 -3.77 9.27
C LEU A 239 -10.77 -4.65 10.14
N ASP A 240 -11.41 -5.69 9.59
CA ASP A 240 -12.15 -6.70 10.35
C ASP A 240 -11.23 -7.35 11.41
N THR A 241 -10.00 -7.74 11.01
CA THR A 241 -9.00 -8.32 11.93
C THR A 241 -8.55 -7.31 13.01
N LEU A 242 -8.48 -6.00 12.71
CA LEU A 242 -8.22 -4.97 13.72
C LEU A 242 -9.44 -4.70 14.60
N MET A 243 -10.66 -4.80 14.07
CA MET A 243 -11.90 -4.70 14.84
C MET A 243 -12.08 -5.91 15.78
N GLU A 244 -11.53 -7.09 15.44
CA GLU A 244 -11.40 -8.20 16.39
C GLU A 244 -10.52 -7.86 17.61
N ALA A 245 -9.63 -6.87 17.54
CA ALA A 245 -8.90 -6.38 18.72
C ALA A 245 -9.79 -5.54 19.65
N ASP A 246 -10.83 -4.90 19.10
CA ASP A 246 -11.81 -4.08 19.83
C ASP A 246 -11.15 -2.86 20.54
N GLY A 247 -10.22 -2.21 19.82
CA GLY A 247 -9.43 -1.07 20.30
C GLY A 247 -8.28 -1.46 21.24
N PHE A 248 -7.45 -0.48 21.62
CA PHE A 248 -6.23 -0.73 22.41
C PHE A 248 -6.35 -0.42 23.91
N ALA A 249 -7.51 0.04 24.38
CA ALA A 249 -7.76 0.30 25.80
C ALA A 249 -7.73 -0.97 26.68
N ARG A 250 -7.26 -0.81 27.92
CA ARG A 250 -7.16 -1.82 29.01
C ARG A 250 -6.20 -2.98 28.72
N THR A 251 -5.20 -2.76 27.87
CA THR A 251 -4.14 -3.73 27.58
C THR A 251 -3.17 -3.97 28.74
N PHE A 252 -3.25 -3.22 29.84
CA PHE A 252 -2.60 -3.62 31.10
C PHE A 252 -3.04 -5.04 31.54
N ASP A 253 -4.27 -5.48 31.23
CA ASP A 253 -4.70 -6.88 31.38
C ASP A 253 -4.07 -7.79 30.32
N ASP A 254 -3.58 -8.96 30.75
CA ASP A 254 -2.86 -9.90 29.88
C ASP A 254 -3.76 -10.62 28.87
N GLN A 255 -5.04 -10.86 29.17
CA GLN A 255 -5.96 -11.49 28.22
C GLN A 255 -6.33 -10.50 27.09
N ARG A 256 -6.55 -9.24 27.45
CA ARG A 256 -6.77 -8.12 26.54
C ARG A 256 -5.52 -7.87 25.67
N PHE A 257 -4.34 -7.80 26.27
CA PHE A 257 -3.08 -7.70 25.52
C PHE A 257 -2.93 -8.87 24.52
N ALA A 258 -3.09 -10.11 24.96
CA ALA A 258 -2.96 -11.30 24.10
C ALA A 258 -4.02 -11.37 22.98
N ARG A 259 -5.16 -10.68 23.11
CA ARG A 259 -6.14 -10.48 22.03
C ARG A 259 -5.61 -9.47 21.01
N CYS A 260 -5.21 -8.28 21.43
CA CYS A 260 -4.68 -7.24 20.55
C CYS A 260 -3.40 -7.69 19.83
N GLU A 261 -2.50 -8.38 20.52
CA GLU A 261 -1.25 -8.93 19.99
C GLU A 261 -1.50 -9.97 18.88
N ARG A 262 -2.51 -10.83 19.06
CA ARG A 262 -2.93 -11.80 18.04
C ARG A 262 -3.44 -11.11 16.77
N CYS A 263 -4.30 -10.11 16.92
CA CYS A 263 -4.86 -9.34 15.80
C CYS A 263 -3.75 -8.62 15.01
N ILE A 264 -2.82 -7.94 15.69
CA ILE A 264 -1.67 -7.28 15.05
C ILE A 264 -0.78 -8.31 14.33
N LYS A 265 -0.46 -9.45 14.96
CA LYS A 265 0.32 -10.53 14.33
C LYS A 265 -0.40 -11.12 13.10
N GLN A 266 -1.72 -11.28 13.14
CA GLN A 266 -2.54 -11.76 12.03
C GLN A 266 -2.54 -10.75 10.86
N VAL A 267 -2.70 -9.45 11.15
CA VAL A 267 -2.57 -8.36 10.16
C VAL A 267 -1.20 -8.37 9.47
N VAL A 268 -0.11 -8.43 10.25
CA VAL A 268 1.26 -8.49 9.72
C VAL A 268 1.46 -9.74 8.84
N GLN A 269 0.99 -10.90 9.29
CA GLN A 269 1.07 -12.15 8.51
C GLN A 269 0.25 -12.07 7.21
N THR A 270 -0.95 -11.50 7.23
CA THR A 270 -1.78 -11.29 6.03
C THR A 270 -1.02 -10.43 5.02
N LEU A 271 -0.52 -9.26 5.43
CA LEU A 271 0.28 -8.37 4.55
C LEU A 271 1.52 -9.06 3.98
N GLN A 272 2.24 -9.85 4.79
CA GLN A 272 3.41 -10.61 4.34
C GLN A 272 3.08 -11.77 3.38
N GLN A 273 1.92 -12.43 3.53
CA GLN A 273 1.45 -13.46 2.59
C GLN A 273 1.01 -12.82 1.28
N LEU A 274 0.29 -11.72 1.38
CA LEU A 274 -0.24 -10.93 0.28
C LEU A 274 0.90 -10.39 -0.61
N ALA A 275 1.91 -9.78 0.01
CA ALA A 275 3.13 -9.34 -0.69
C ALA A 275 3.87 -10.48 -1.42
N LYS A 276 3.88 -11.71 -0.89
CA LYS A 276 4.48 -12.89 -1.57
C LYS A 276 3.68 -13.32 -2.80
N ALA A 277 2.35 -13.18 -2.78
CA ALA A 277 1.50 -13.46 -3.92
C ALA A 277 1.59 -12.37 -5.01
N TRP A 278 1.81 -11.12 -4.59
CA TRP A 278 1.76 -9.93 -5.43
C TRP A 278 3.09 -9.58 -6.11
N ARG A 279 4.21 -9.60 -5.36
CA ARG A 279 5.55 -9.23 -5.84
C ARG A 279 6.05 -9.97 -7.11
N PRO A 280 5.70 -11.24 -7.43
CA PRO A 280 6.10 -11.88 -8.69
C PRO A 280 5.14 -11.62 -9.87
N VAL A 281 3.95 -11.06 -9.61
CA VAL A 281 2.93 -10.78 -10.64
C VAL A 281 2.98 -9.32 -11.08
N LEU A 282 3.18 -8.43 -10.12
CA LEU A 282 3.24 -7.00 -10.28
C LEU A 282 4.66 -6.54 -10.63
N VAL A 283 4.77 -5.35 -11.24
CA VAL A 283 6.07 -4.68 -11.50
C VAL A 283 6.74 -4.07 -10.24
N ALA A 284 7.68 -3.12 -10.36
CA ALA A 284 8.45 -2.58 -9.22
C ALA A 284 7.82 -1.33 -8.56
N SER A 285 7.29 -0.37 -9.32
CA SER A 285 6.62 0.87 -8.86
C SER A 285 5.33 0.66 -8.02
N ARG A 286 4.14 0.76 -8.64
CA ARG A 286 2.80 0.90 -8.01
C ARG A 286 2.38 -0.17 -6.94
N PHE A 287 2.79 -1.45 -6.98
CA PHE A 287 2.75 -2.43 -5.86
C PHE A 287 3.20 -1.89 -4.53
N HIS A 288 4.34 -1.18 -4.49
CA HIS A 288 4.76 -0.57 -3.25
C HIS A 288 3.72 0.47 -2.79
N ALA A 289 3.01 1.14 -3.70
CA ALA A 289 1.81 1.93 -3.38
C ALA A 289 0.57 1.10 -3.00
N ALA A 290 0.33 -0.11 -3.51
CA ALA A 290 -0.80 -0.95 -3.08
C ALA A 290 -0.57 -1.57 -1.69
N ILE A 291 0.55 -2.29 -1.51
CA ILE A 291 0.93 -2.81 -0.20
C ILE A 291 1.20 -1.64 0.78
N GLY A 292 1.73 -0.52 0.29
CA GLY A 292 1.87 0.73 1.04
C GLY A 292 0.53 1.30 1.50
N ARG A 293 -0.45 1.42 0.61
CA ARG A 293 -1.83 1.86 0.92
C ARG A 293 -2.57 0.92 1.87
N LEU A 294 -2.20 -0.37 1.95
CA LEU A 294 -2.71 -1.29 2.97
C LEU A 294 -1.98 -1.17 4.31
N VAL A 295 -0.65 -1.06 4.30
CA VAL A 295 0.15 -0.79 5.51
C VAL A 295 -0.26 0.55 6.13
N ASP A 296 -0.45 1.58 5.30
CA ASP A 296 -0.92 2.91 5.70
C ASP A 296 -2.34 2.87 6.27
N LEU A 297 -3.27 2.11 5.67
CA LEU A 297 -4.61 1.92 6.23
C LEU A 297 -4.57 1.28 7.63
N VAL A 298 -3.72 0.26 7.82
CA VAL A 298 -3.48 -0.38 9.12
C VAL A 298 -2.88 0.62 10.11
N PHE A 299 -1.89 1.40 9.67
CA PHE A 299 -1.20 2.40 10.49
C PHE A 299 -2.16 3.52 10.92
N GLN A 300 -2.96 4.07 10.00
CA GLN A 300 -4.00 5.05 10.29
C GLN A 300 -5.03 4.54 11.30
N LYS A 301 -5.48 3.27 11.16
CA LYS A 301 -6.44 2.67 12.10
C LYS A 301 -5.84 2.46 13.49
N VAL A 302 -4.59 2.02 13.59
CA VAL A 302 -3.90 1.84 14.89
C VAL A 302 -3.56 3.19 15.52
N LEU A 303 -3.10 4.18 14.75
CA LEU A 303 -2.92 5.56 15.22
C LEU A 303 -4.22 6.14 15.78
N HIS A 304 -5.33 6.03 15.04
CA HIS A 304 -6.65 6.46 15.48
C HIS A 304 -7.03 5.84 16.83
N ASP A 305 -6.96 4.51 16.95
CA ASP A 305 -7.42 3.76 18.13
C ASP A 305 -6.50 3.88 19.36
N VAL A 306 -5.32 4.50 19.21
CA VAL A 306 -4.43 4.89 20.32
C VAL A 306 -4.57 6.37 20.67
N LEU A 307 -4.83 7.24 19.68
CA LEU A 307 -5.05 8.67 19.88
C LEU A 307 -6.45 9.03 20.43
N ASP A 308 -7.40 8.09 20.36
CA ASP A 308 -8.76 8.18 20.94
C ASP A 308 -8.82 7.73 22.41
N LEU A 309 -7.68 7.31 23.01
CA LEU A 309 -7.61 6.89 24.41
C LEU A 309 -7.54 8.11 25.35
N GLU A 310 -8.43 8.19 26.34
CA GLU A 310 -8.48 9.31 27.30
C GLU A 310 -7.40 9.22 28.40
N ASP A 311 -6.98 8.02 28.75
CA ASP A 311 -6.02 7.69 29.82
C ASP A 311 -5.22 6.43 29.42
N ILE A 312 -3.90 6.44 29.66
CA ILE A 312 -2.95 5.39 29.27
C ILE A 312 -1.90 5.26 30.39
N GLY A 313 -2.06 4.26 31.26
CA GLY A 313 -1.08 3.97 32.31
C GLY A 313 0.24 3.42 31.77
N GLU A 314 1.34 3.59 32.52
CA GLU A 314 2.71 3.20 32.13
C GLU A 314 2.83 1.76 31.60
N SER A 315 2.33 0.76 32.34
CA SER A 315 2.32 -0.65 31.88
C SER A 315 1.42 -0.93 30.67
N GLU A 316 0.51 -0.02 30.34
CA GLU A 316 -0.31 -0.05 29.13
C GLU A 316 0.41 0.65 27.96
N SER A 317 1.10 1.77 28.18
CA SER A 317 1.87 2.45 27.13
C SER A 317 3.03 1.58 26.62
N GLU A 318 3.76 0.89 27.50
CA GLU A 318 4.77 -0.12 27.12
C GLU A 318 4.17 -1.24 26.26
N LYS A 319 3.01 -1.76 26.67
CA LYS A 319 2.31 -2.83 25.96
C LYS A 319 1.83 -2.36 24.58
N ILE A 320 1.19 -1.20 24.47
CA ILE A 320 0.80 -0.61 23.19
C ILE A 320 2.03 -0.36 22.31
N ALA A 321 3.12 0.17 22.87
CA ALA A 321 4.37 0.38 22.14
C ALA A 321 4.93 -0.94 21.55
N SER A 322 4.81 -2.06 22.27
CA SER A 322 5.21 -3.39 21.76
C SER A 322 4.33 -3.90 20.60
N LEU A 323 3.04 -3.55 20.60
CA LEU A 323 2.10 -3.84 19.51
C LEU A 323 2.48 -3.01 18.26
N VAL A 324 2.68 -1.71 18.42
CA VAL A 324 3.09 -0.81 17.33
C VAL A 324 4.47 -1.21 16.78
N LYS A 325 5.42 -1.59 17.63
CA LYS A 325 6.75 -2.11 17.23
C LYS A 325 6.65 -3.40 16.39
N THR A 326 5.62 -4.22 16.59
CA THR A 326 5.38 -5.40 15.75
C THR A 326 5.00 -5.02 14.30
N LEU A 327 4.30 -3.90 14.09
CA LEU A 327 3.99 -3.37 12.76
C LEU A 327 5.24 -2.90 11.99
N GLY A 328 6.28 -2.42 12.70
CA GLY A 328 7.56 -2.02 12.08
C GLY A 328 8.21 -3.14 11.25
N SER A 329 7.93 -4.41 11.56
CA SER A 329 8.40 -5.57 10.76
C SER A 329 7.89 -5.60 9.31
N LEU A 330 6.92 -4.75 8.95
CA LEU A 330 6.42 -4.58 7.58
C LEU A 330 7.40 -3.80 6.68
N GLU A 331 8.48 -3.23 7.23
CA GLU A 331 9.51 -2.50 6.46
C GLU A 331 10.13 -3.36 5.34
N VAL A 332 10.28 -4.66 5.60
CA VAL A 332 10.81 -5.68 4.67
C VAL A 332 9.98 -5.83 3.38
N LEU A 333 8.74 -5.32 3.37
CA LEU A 333 7.89 -5.31 2.18
C LEU A 333 8.35 -4.28 1.14
N PHE A 334 9.16 -3.31 1.53
CA PHE A 334 9.66 -2.20 0.70
C PHE A 334 11.16 -2.24 0.42
N SER A 335 11.89 -3.20 1.02
CA SER A 335 13.31 -3.43 0.74
C SER A 335 13.52 -3.98 -0.68
N VAL A 336 14.32 -3.26 -1.49
CA VAL A 336 14.81 -3.75 -2.78
C VAL A 336 15.96 -4.74 -2.55
N ASN A 337 16.06 -5.78 -3.38
CA ASN A 337 16.92 -6.95 -3.16
C ASN A 337 18.41 -6.61 -2.91
N GLY A 338 18.82 -6.55 -1.64
CA GLY A 338 20.22 -6.66 -1.22
C GLY A 338 21.07 -5.39 -1.23
N SER A 339 20.49 -4.19 -1.28
CA SER A 339 21.23 -2.95 -1.00
C SER A 339 21.02 -2.46 0.43
N GLU A 340 22.08 -1.98 1.08
CA GLU A 340 22.07 -1.38 2.43
C GLU A 340 21.49 0.04 2.44
N GLN A 341 20.49 0.30 1.60
CA GLN A 341 19.87 1.60 1.42
C GLN A 341 18.67 1.76 2.36
N GLN A 342 18.43 3.01 2.78
CA GLN A 342 17.29 3.38 3.61
C GLN A 342 15.99 2.84 3.00
N SER A 343 15.11 2.28 3.84
CA SER A 343 13.89 1.64 3.37
C SER A 343 13.03 2.60 2.56
N ALA A 344 12.45 2.09 1.47
CA ALA A 344 11.47 2.84 0.69
C ALA A 344 10.10 2.94 1.39
N ALA A 345 9.89 2.33 2.56
CA ALA A 345 8.59 2.33 3.24
C ALA A 345 7.97 3.74 3.43
N PRO A 346 8.71 4.79 3.85
CA PRO A 346 8.13 6.14 3.99
C PRO A 346 7.73 6.80 2.67
N LEU A 347 8.23 6.34 1.52
CA LEU A 347 7.82 6.83 0.20
C LEU A 347 6.42 6.34 -0.20
N TRP A 348 5.98 5.22 0.39
CA TRP A 348 4.74 4.53 0.00
C TRP A 348 3.72 4.39 1.14
N VAL A 349 4.13 4.67 2.38
CA VAL A 349 3.30 4.66 3.59
C VAL A 349 3.40 6.05 4.24
N PRO A 350 2.48 6.99 3.93
CA PRO A 350 2.47 8.33 4.52
C PRO A 350 2.54 8.35 6.06
N SER A 351 1.87 7.42 6.73
CA SER A 351 1.82 7.34 8.19
C SER A 351 3.06 6.69 8.83
N TRP A 352 4.12 6.38 8.05
CA TRP A 352 5.24 5.57 8.52
C TRP A 352 6.02 6.23 9.67
N PHE A 353 6.47 7.48 9.49
CA PHE A 353 7.20 8.19 10.53
C PHE A 353 6.32 8.49 11.73
N LYS A 354 5.10 9.00 11.53
CA LYS A 354 4.08 9.15 12.58
C LYS A 354 3.92 7.90 13.45
N THR A 355 3.78 6.72 12.84
CA THR A 355 3.64 5.43 13.56
C THR A 355 4.94 4.98 14.22
N SER A 356 6.09 5.30 13.63
CA SER A 356 7.40 4.99 14.21
C SER A 356 7.64 5.81 15.48
N TYR A 357 7.38 7.12 15.43
CA TYR A 357 7.49 8.02 16.58
C TYR A 357 6.39 7.81 17.64
N LEU A 358 5.28 7.13 17.32
CA LEU A 358 4.31 6.73 18.34
C LEU A 358 4.97 5.84 19.42
N ILE A 359 5.88 4.96 19.04
CA ILE A 359 6.63 4.10 19.97
C ILE A 359 7.44 4.97 20.93
N GLU A 360 8.21 5.92 20.41
CA GLU A 360 9.05 6.84 21.19
C GLU A 360 8.23 7.75 22.11
N ILE A 361 7.02 8.17 21.70
CA ILE A 361 6.11 8.97 22.54
C ILE A 361 5.50 8.11 23.67
N LEU A 362 5.11 6.86 23.39
CA LEU A 362 4.50 5.96 24.38
C LEU A 362 5.49 5.51 25.48
N THR A 363 6.80 5.47 25.19
CA THR A 363 7.84 5.06 26.16
C THR A 363 8.78 6.18 26.60
N GLY A 364 8.68 7.38 26.03
CA GLY A 364 9.51 8.54 26.36
C GLY A 364 8.95 9.36 27.51
N SER A 365 9.80 10.13 28.20
CA SER A 365 9.36 11.08 29.21
C SER A 365 8.83 12.38 28.58
N LEU A 366 8.20 13.24 29.38
CA LEU A 366 7.83 14.60 28.97
C LEU A 366 9.02 15.41 28.40
N VAL A 367 10.26 15.15 28.84
CA VAL A 367 11.45 15.84 28.34
C VAL A 367 11.86 15.31 26.96
N ASP A 368 11.74 13.99 26.74
CA ASP A 368 12.05 13.37 25.46
C ASP A 368 11.02 13.75 24.39
N ILE A 369 9.74 13.82 24.78
CA ILE A 369 8.65 14.30 23.91
C ILE A 369 8.82 15.79 23.58
N GLU A 370 9.28 16.61 24.53
CA GLU A 370 9.63 18.01 24.27
C GLU A 370 10.78 18.13 23.26
N PHE A 371 11.86 17.36 23.47
CA PHE A 371 13.01 17.30 22.55
C PHE A 371 12.63 16.83 21.15
N LEU A 372 11.83 15.76 21.03
CA LEU A 372 11.33 15.24 19.76
C LEU A 372 10.46 16.25 19.02
N ALA A 373 9.63 17.02 19.74
CA ALA A 373 8.75 18.02 19.15
C ALA A 373 9.49 19.27 18.64
N PHE A 374 10.43 19.83 19.40
CA PHE A 374 10.97 21.17 19.13
C PHE A 374 12.45 21.23 18.78
N GLU A 375 13.28 20.38 19.38
CA GLU A 375 14.74 20.39 19.17
C GLU A 375 15.16 19.46 18.03
N ALA A 376 14.52 18.30 17.89
CA ALA A 376 14.74 17.36 16.78
C ALA A 376 13.81 17.59 15.58
N GLY A 377 12.65 18.23 15.79
CA GLY A 377 11.64 18.44 14.73
C GLY A 377 11.04 17.14 14.17
N ALA A 378 11.02 16.07 14.97
CA ALA A 378 10.61 14.73 14.57
C ALA A 378 9.08 14.57 14.46
N LEU A 379 8.31 15.31 15.26
CA LEU A 379 6.87 15.11 15.42
C LEU A 379 5.99 15.93 14.46
N VAL A 380 6.54 16.42 13.34
CA VAL A 380 5.83 17.28 12.36
C VAL A 380 4.55 16.66 11.79
N ASP A 381 4.46 15.33 11.70
CA ASP A 381 3.27 14.59 11.25
C ASP A 381 2.10 14.63 12.27
N TYR A 382 2.36 15.04 13.52
CA TYR A 382 1.36 15.20 14.56
C TYR A 382 0.79 16.62 14.56
N SER A 383 -0.53 16.72 14.57
CA SER A 383 -1.20 17.97 14.92
C SER A 383 -1.04 18.28 16.40
N ARG A 384 -1.06 19.57 16.74
CA ARG A 384 -1.02 20.07 18.12
C ARG A 384 -2.17 19.48 18.96
N LYS A 385 -3.30 19.11 18.33
CA LYS A 385 -4.42 18.41 18.97
C LYS A 385 -4.08 16.97 19.35
N GLU A 386 -3.58 16.18 18.41
CA GLU A 386 -3.22 14.77 18.65
C GLU A 386 -2.12 14.67 19.73
N LEU A 387 -1.07 15.49 19.62
CA LEU A 387 0.01 15.51 20.61
C LEU A 387 -0.47 16.01 21.99
N THR A 388 -1.40 16.98 22.02
CA THR A 388 -2.04 17.44 23.27
C THR A 388 -2.94 16.37 23.90
N GLY A 389 -3.63 15.56 23.10
CA GLY A 389 -4.42 14.43 23.58
C GLY A 389 -3.52 13.35 24.18
N LEU A 390 -2.55 12.87 23.41
CA LEU A 390 -1.63 11.81 23.81
C LEU A 390 -0.81 12.16 25.07
N ILE A 391 -0.35 13.42 25.21
CA ILE A 391 0.33 13.89 26.43
C ILE A 391 -0.62 14.00 27.63
N LYS A 392 -1.92 14.24 27.43
CA LYS A 392 -2.90 14.23 28.53
C LYS A 392 -3.24 12.83 29.00
N ALA A 393 -3.27 11.86 28.08
CA ALA A 393 -3.54 10.46 28.36
C ALA A 393 -2.35 9.75 29.01
N LEU A 394 -1.11 10.05 28.61
CA LEU A 394 0.11 9.40 29.14
C LEU A 394 0.61 9.95 30.48
N PHE A 395 0.24 11.17 30.87
CA PHE A 395 0.85 11.84 32.03
C PHE A 395 -0.17 12.53 32.93
N ALA A 396 -0.09 12.28 34.24
CA ALA A 396 -0.85 12.98 35.27
C ALA A 396 -0.61 14.50 35.29
N ASP A 397 -1.52 15.28 35.90
CA ASP A 397 -1.41 16.73 35.86
C ASP A 397 -0.29 17.26 36.75
N THR A 398 0.78 17.71 36.08
CA THR A 398 1.97 18.28 36.71
C THR A 398 2.32 19.61 36.08
N SER A 399 2.98 20.49 36.83
CA SER A 399 3.46 21.79 36.32
C SER A 399 4.31 21.65 35.05
N ASN A 400 5.01 20.53 34.86
CA ASN A 400 5.80 20.27 33.66
C ASN A 400 4.92 19.90 32.47
N ARG A 401 3.92 19.02 32.65
CA ARG A 401 2.88 18.74 31.64
C ARG A 401 2.18 20.04 31.20
N SER A 402 1.78 20.90 32.15
CA SER A 402 1.12 22.18 31.83
C SER A 402 2.03 23.19 31.09
N LYS A 403 3.37 23.11 31.23
CA LYS A 403 4.32 23.93 30.46
C LYS A 403 4.42 23.42 29.03
N LEU A 404 4.67 22.12 28.85
CA LEU A 404 4.82 21.50 27.53
C LEU A 404 3.56 21.66 26.67
N LEU A 405 2.38 21.43 27.25
CA LEU A 405 1.11 21.65 26.55
C LEU A 405 0.94 23.09 26.06
N ARG A 406 1.32 24.11 26.86
CA ARG A 406 1.31 25.51 26.40
C ARG A 406 2.34 25.78 25.30
N ARG A 407 3.52 25.16 25.37
CA ARG A 407 4.56 25.25 24.32
C ARG A 407 3.99 24.70 23.00
N ILE A 408 3.31 23.55 23.04
CA ILE A 408 2.63 22.89 21.92
C ILE A 408 1.46 23.73 21.38
N GLU A 409 0.56 24.25 22.22
CA GLU A 409 -0.54 25.13 21.79
C GLU A 409 -0.03 26.40 21.10
N SER A 410 1.12 26.93 21.55
CA SER A 410 1.78 28.10 20.96
C SER A 410 2.66 27.79 19.74
N ALA A 411 2.85 26.52 19.38
CA ALA A 411 3.81 26.12 18.34
C ALA A 411 3.39 26.64 16.95
N PRO A 412 4.36 27.09 16.12
CA PRO A 412 4.11 27.46 14.74
C PRO A 412 3.85 26.22 13.87
N VAL A 413 3.12 26.44 12.77
CA VAL A 413 2.71 25.37 11.82
C VAL A 413 3.91 24.67 11.17
N GLU A 414 5.06 25.34 11.13
CA GLU A 414 6.34 24.83 10.62
C GLU A 414 6.99 23.77 11.53
N VAL A 415 6.50 23.62 12.78
CA VAL A 415 7.02 22.68 13.79
C VAL A 415 5.98 21.62 14.17
N LEU A 416 4.70 21.98 14.29
CA LEU A 416 3.59 21.04 14.53
C LEU A 416 2.35 21.44 13.72
N ALA A 417 1.65 20.46 13.15
CA ALA A 417 0.45 20.72 12.34
C ALA A 417 -0.71 21.30 13.18
N HIS A 418 -1.66 21.96 12.53
CA HIS A 418 -2.58 22.92 13.16
C HIS A 418 -3.50 22.37 14.26
#